data_AF-A0A3M0WYA9-F1
#
_entry.id   AF-A0A3M0WYA9-F1
#
_cell.length_a   1.000
_cell.length_b   1.000
_cell.length_c   1.000
_cell.angle_alpha   90.00
_cell.angle_beta   90.00
_cell.angle_gamma   90.00
#
_symmetry.space_group_name_H-M   'P 1'
#
loop_
_entity.id
_entity.type
_entity.pdbx_description
1 polymer ?
#
loop_
_entity_poly.entity_id
_entity_poly.type
_entity_poly.pdbx_seq_one_letter_code
_entity_poly.pdbx_strand_id
1 'polypeptide(L)'
;MKYKWKYKKNFSADILDQLLLSRGIKEEEKEKFLSPNWDRDIYDPFLFRQMPQAINAVFKAIENDKNIVIHGDYDADGISGASLLYTTLKEIIEKSRSKAKVEVFLPDREEDGYGVAEHTVDRFITERQDLLITVDCGIANADSLDKAAAAGIDVIICDHHQLGERLPKNAIIIHPLAPKETYPNKYLCGTGVAFKLATALIAKSRERGLDFVDGWEKWLTDFVAIATVTDVMPLTGENRVLEKFGLITLNKTRRPGLRQIIALSGTELGSIDTQTIGFRIGPRLNAAGRIGKAITAFKTLTAKNQEEAERFASELEILNRERQ
;
A
#
# COMPACT_ATOMS: atom_id res chain seq x y z
N MET A 1 -0.77 -29.47 -24.85
CA MET A 1 0.28 -28.44 -24.75
C MET A 1 1.62 -29.06 -25.13
N LYS A 2 2.41 -28.44 -26.02
CA LYS A 2 3.79 -28.89 -26.32
C LYS A 2 4.76 -28.11 -25.42
N TYR A 3 5.25 -28.74 -24.36
CA TYR A 3 6.32 -28.18 -23.53
C TYR A 3 7.65 -28.26 -24.30
N LYS A 4 8.41 -27.16 -24.34
CA LYS A 4 9.79 -27.12 -24.87
C LYS A 4 10.74 -26.92 -23.71
N TRP A 5 11.57 -27.93 -23.44
CA TRP A 5 12.65 -27.84 -22.48
C TRP A 5 13.77 -26.96 -23.04
N LYS A 6 14.24 -25.99 -22.25
CA LYS A 6 15.36 -25.12 -22.60
C LYS A 6 16.37 -25.16 -21.46
N TYR A 7 17.61 -25.50 -21.78
CA TYR A 7 18.72 -25.36 -20.85
C TYR A 7 19.14 -23.89 -20.81
N LYS A 8 19.28 -23.33 -19.61
CA LYS A 8 19.90 -22.01 -19.45
C LYS A 8 21.42 -22.15 -19.59
N LYS A 9 22.06 -21.08 -20.07
CA LYS A 9 23.52 -21.01 -20.15
C LYS A 9 24.14 -21.21 -18.77
N ASN A 10 25.25 -21.94 -18.71
CA ASN A 10 26.00 -22.11 -17.47
C ASN A 10 26.96 -20.91 -17.28
N PHE A 11 26.92 -20.31 -16.10
CA PHE A 11 27.66 -19.11 -15.71
C PHE A 11 28.59 -19.37 -14.52
N SER A 12 28.27 -20.34 -13.65
CA SER A 12 29.09 -20.73 -12.49
C SER A 12 29.12 -22.25 -12.31
N ALA A 13 30.18 -22.77 -11.70
CA ALA A 13 30.26 -24.16 -11.25
C ALA A 13 29.54 -24.38 -9.91
N ASP A 14 29.36 -23.31 -9.12
CA ASP A 14 28.55 -23.35 -7.91
C ASP A 14 27.05 -23.25 -8.26
N ILE A 15 26.24 -24.16 -7.70
CA ILE A 15 24.82 -24.26 -8.05
C ILE A 15 24.01 -23.07 -7.56
N LEU A 16 24.34 -22.50 -6.39
CA LEU A 16 23.64 -21.35 -5.83
C LEU A 16 23.93 -20.12 -6.69
N ASP A 17 25.19 -19.87 -7.02
CA ASP A 17 25.60 -18.77 -7.89
C ASP A 17 24.98 -18.90 -9.29
N GLN A 18 24.98 -20.11 -9.84
CA GLN A 18 24.34 -20.39 -11.12
C GLN A 18 22.84 -20.04 -11.09
N LEU A 19 22.16 -20.38 -10.00
CA LEU A 19 20.74 -20.10 -9.80
C LEU A 19 20.44 -18.61 -9.59
N LEU A 20 21.33 -17.86 -8.94
CA LEU A 20 21.20 -16.42 -8.73
C LEU A 20 21.43 -15.64 -10.03
N LEU A 21 22.53 -15.92 -10.73
CA LEU A 21 22.85 -15.31 -12.03
C LEU A 21 21.76 -15.61 -13.07
N SER A 22 21.21 -16.84 -13.05
CA SER A 22 20.09 -17.22 -13.93
C SER A 22 18.78 -16.48 -13.65
N ARG A 23 18.65 -15.84 -12.48
CA ARG A 23 17.54 -14.97 -12.07
C ARG A 23 17.88 -13.48 -12.23
N GLY A 24 19.06 -13.15 -12.74
CA GLY A 24 19.52 -11.77 -12.91
C GLY A 24 20.04 -11.11 -11.62
N ILE A 25 20.20 -11.87 -10.54
CA ILE A 25 20.79 -11.38 -9.28
C ILE A 25 22.30 -11.41 -9.44
N LYS A 26 22.94 -10.24 -9.34
CA LYS A 26 24.40 -10.11 -9.46
C LYS A 26 25.08 -10.39 -8.13
N GLU A 27 26.40 -10.55 -8.17
CA GLU A 27 27.19 -10.88 -6.97
C GLU A 27 27.06 -9.79 -5.89
N GLU A 28 27.02 -8.51 -6.29
CA GLU A 28 26.83 -7.38 -5.38
C GLU A 28 25.44 -7.33 -4.72
N GLU A 29 24.45 -8.06 -5.25
CA GLU A 29 23.08 -8.13 -4.73
C GLU A 29 22.82 -9.40 -3.91
N LYS A 30 23.71 -10.40 -4.01
CA LYS A 30 23.54 -11.73 -3.43
C LYS A 30 23.28 -11.71 -1.93
N GLU A 31 24.05 -10.94 -1.17
CA GLU A 31 23.88 -10.83 0.27
C GLU A 31 22.50 -10.24 0.62
N LYS A 32 22.13 -9.13 -0.03
CA LYS A 32 20.82 -8.48 0.18
C LYS A 32 19.66 -9.39 -0.19
N PHE A 33 19.81 -10.18 -1.24
CA PHE A 33 18.78 -11.09 -1.73
C PHE A 33 18.58 -12.31 -0.82
N LEU A 34 19.67 -12.93 -0.35
CA LEU A 34 19.64 -14.14 0.47
C LEU A 34 19.42 -13.84 1.96
N SER A 35 19.99 -12.74 2.45
CA SER A 35 19.94 -12.32 3.85
C SER A 35 19.50 -10.85 3.96
N PRO A 36 18.22 -10.54 3.67
CA PRO A 36 17.70 -9.19 3.79
C PRO A 36 17.84 -8.65 5.21
N ASN A 37 18.31 -7.41 5.35
CA ASN A 37 18.51 -6.72 6.61
C ASN A 37 17.77 -5.37 6.58
N TRP A 38 16.95 -5.09 7.60
CA TRP A 38 16.11 -3.89 7.65
C TRP A 38 16.93 -2.60 7.55
N ASP A 39 17.97 -2.47 8.38
CA ASP A 39 18.72 -1.21 8.52
C ASP A 39 19.60 -0.93 7.30
N ARG A 40 20.06 -1.98 6.60
CA ARG A 40 20.90 -1.87 5.40
C ARG A 40 20.10 -1.73 4.10
N ASP A 41 18.98 -2.45 3.97
CA ASP A 41 18.35 -2.69 2.67
C ASP A 41 17.06 -1.88 2.43
N ILE A 42 16.55 -1.18 3.45
CA ILE A 42 15.43 -0.24 3.32
C ILE A 42 15.96 1.13 2.90
N TYR A 43 15.37 1.73 1.87
CA TYR A 43 15.71 3.09 1.46
C TYR A 43 14.98 4.13 2.30
N ASP A 44 15.66 5.24 2.55
CA ASP A 44 15.12 6.41 3.24
C ASP A 44 13.92 6.99 2.43
N PRO A 45 12.73 7.14 3.04
CA PRO A 45 11.58 7.73 2.36
C PRO A 45 11.80 9.17 1.88
N PHE A 46 12.72 9.93 2.49
CA PHE A 46 13.05 11.30 2.07
C PHE A 46 13.83 11.36 0.74
N LEU A 47 14.23 10.21 0.18
CA LEU A 47 14.76 10.12 -1.19
C LEU A 47 13.71 10.39 -2.27
N PHE A 48 12.41 10.28 -1.95
CA PHE A 48 11.35 10.78 -2.82
C PHE A 48 11.37 12.29 -2.84
N ARG A 49 11.51 12.89 -4.03
CA ARG A 49 11.75 14.33 -4.17
C ARG A 49 10.67 15.22 -3.56
N GLN A 50 9.42 14.76 -3.58
CA GLN A 50 8.28 15.53 -3.05
C GLN A 50 7.81 15.08 -1.67
N MET A 51 8.54 14.18 -0.99
CA MET A 51 8.19 13.69 0.34
C MET A 51 8.06 14.83 1.37
N PRO A 52 8.97 15.83 1.42
CA PRO A 52 8.81 16.96 2.36
C PRO A 52 7.51 17.76 2.16
N GLN A 53 7.09 17.96 0.91
CA GLN A 53 5.86 18.67 0.57
C GLN A 53 4.63 17.89 1.03
N ALA A 54 4.62 16.57 0.82
CA ALA A 54 3.52 15.70 1.24
C ALA A 54 3.37 15.69 2.77
N ILE A 55 4.47 15.56 3.50
CA ILE A 55 4.49 15.63 4.96
C ILE A 55 3.93 16.97 5.45
N ASN A 56 4.37 18.08 4.86
CA ASN A 56 3.91 19.41 5.24
C ASN A 56 2.41 19.58 5.00
N ALA A 57 1.88 19.11 3.86
CA ALA A 57 0.45 19.14 3.56
C ALA A 57 -0.37 18.32 4.57
N VAL A 58 0.07 17.10 4.90
CA VAL A 58 -0.61 16.24 5.89
C VAL A 58 -0.62 16.89 7.28
N PHE A 59 0.53 17.34 7.79
CA PHE A 59 0.57 17.96 9.12
C PHE A 59 -0.20 19.28 9.16
N LYS A 60 -0.15 20.09 8.11
CA LYS A 60 -0.99 21.30 8.01
C LYS A 60 -2.47 20.95 8.08
N ALA A 61 -2.92 19.89 7.42
CA ALA A 61 -4.30 19.43 7.51
C ALA A 61 -4.66 18.98 8.94
N ILE A 62 -3.80 18.19 9.58
CA ILE A 62 -4.01 17.70 10.95
C ILE A 62 -4.04 18.86 11.96
N GLU A 63 -3.09 19.79 11.89
CA GLU A 63 -2.98 20.94 12.81
C GLU A 63 -4.14 21.92 12.70
N ASN A 64 -4.77 22.00 11.52
CA ASN A 64 -5.91 22.88 11.26
C ASN A 64 -7.26 22.14 11.35
N ASP A 65 -7.30 20.96 11.97
CA ASP A 65 -8.51 20.14 12.20
C ASP A 65 -9.30 19.87 10.90
N LYS A 66 -8.59 19.61 9.80
CA LYS A 66 -9.17 19.47 8.46
C LYS A 66 -9.77 18.09 8.18
N ASN A 67 -10.59 18.01 7.14
CA ASN A 67 -11.11 16.75 6.60
C ASN A 67 -10.13 16.18 5.57
N ILE A 68 -9.71 14.93 5.79
CA ILE A 68 -8.76 14.20 4.95
C ILE A 68 -9.49 12.98 4.37
N VAL A 69 -9.46 12.84 3.05
CA VAL A 69 -9.95 11.62 2.38
C VAL A 69 -8.77 10.86 1.77
N ILE A 70 -8.71 9.57 2.07
CA ILE A 70 -7.82 8.63 1.39
C ILE A 70 -8.63 7.94 0.30
N HIS A 71 -8.22 8.09 -0.96
CA HIS A 71 -8.81 7.39 -2.09
C HIS A 71 -7.90 6.24 -2.50
N GLY A 72 -8.26 5.00 -2.15
CA GLY A 72 -7.54 3.80 -2.62
C GLY A 72 -8.11 3.26 -3.93
N ASP A 73 -7.44 2.29 -4.55
CA ASP A 73 -8.07 1.41 -5.55
C ASP A 73 -8.88 0.28 -4.90
N TYR A 74 -9.75 -0.38 -5.67
CA TYR A 74 -10.63 -1.45 -5.20
C TYR A 74 -9.95 -2.82 -5.06
N ASP A 75 -8.68 -2.95 -5.43
CA ASP A 75 -7.94 -4.21 -5.36
C ASP A 75 -7.14 -4.36 -4.05
N ALA A 76 -6.49 -5.50 -3.87
CA ALA A 76 -5.77 -5.81 -2.64
C ALA A 76 -4.60 -4.86 -2.36
N ASP A 77 -3.99 -4.24 -3.37
CA ASP A 77 -2.96 -3.22 -3.16
C ASP A 77 -3.60 -1.91 -2.71
N GLY A 78 -4.52 -1.34 -3.51
CA GLY A 78 -5.24 -0.12 -3.15
C GLY A 78 -5.93 -0.18 -1.78
N ILE A 79 -6.60 -1.28 -1.47
CA ILE A 79 -7.24 -1.52 -0.17
C ILE A 79 -6.21 -1.56 0.96
N SER A 80 -5.10 -2.30 0.79
CA SER A 80 -4.06 -2.43 1.81
C SER A 80 -3.38 -1.09 2.08
N GLY A 81 -3.10 -0.32 1.02
CA GLY A 81 -2.48 0.99 1.09
C GLY A 81 -3.39 2.02 1.76
N ALA A 82 -4.68 2.01 1.45
CA ALA A 82 -5.67 2.83 2.13
C ALA A 82 -5.81 2.47 3.62
N SER A 83 -5.86 1.18 3.96
CA SER A 83 -5.86 0.70 5.35
C SER A 83 -4.58 1.11 6.11
N LEU A 84 -3.44 1.08 5.44
CA LEU A 84 -2.14 1.47 6.00
C LEU A 84 -2.11 2.96 6.34
N LEU A 85 -2.47 3.84 5.38
CA LEU A 85 -2.50 5.28 5.63
C LEU A 85 -3.57 5.65 6.64
N TYR A 86 -4.75 5.02 6.59
CA TYR A 86 -5.81 5.26 7.58
C TYR A 86 -5.32 4.92 8.99
N THR A 87 -4.68 3.76 9.18
CA THR A 87 -4.10 3.36 10.48
C THR A 87 -3.08 4.38 10.96
N THR A 88 -2.21 4.84 10.06
CA THR A 88 -1.14 5.80 10.39
C THR A 88 -1.71 7.17 10.78
N LEU A 89 -2.59 7.73 9.94
CA LEU A 89 -3.18 9.05 10.18
C LEU A 89 -4.07 9.06 11.42
N LYS A 90 -4.85 8.00 11.66
CA LYS A 90 -5.65 7.86 12.88
C LYS A 90 -4.78 7.90 14.14
N GLU A 91 -3.67 7.16 14.16
CA GLU A 91 -2.75 7.15 15.30
C GLU A 91 -2.12 8.54 15.53
N ILE A 92 -1.71 9.24 14.46
CA ILE A 92 -1.15 10.60 14.55
C ILE A 92 -2.20 11.59 15.07
N ILE A 93 -3.43 11.55 14.53
CA ILE A 93 -4.53 12.43 14.95
C ILE A 93 -4.86 12.20 16.44
N GLU A 94 -4.96 10.94 16.86
CA GLU A 94 -5.27 10.58 18.25
C GLU A 94 -4.18 11.01 19.23
N LYS A 95 -2.90 10.77 18.90
CA LYS A 95 -1.76 11.21 19.73
C LYS A 95 -1.59 12.72 19.79
N SER A 96 -1.84 13.42 18.68
CA SER A 96 -1.77 14.88 18.60
C SER A 96 -2.98 15.59 19.20
N ARG A 97 -4.05 14.84 19.54
CA ARG A 97 -5.33 15.37 20.02
C ARG A 97 -6.00 16.33 19.03
N SER A 98 -5.66 16.20 17.75
CA SER A 98 -6.31 16.92 16.66
C SER A 98 -7.76 16.45 16.51
N LYS A 99 -8.64 17.33 16.01
CA LYS A 99 -10.01 17.02 15.62
C LYS A 99 -10.15 16.77 14.12
N ALA A 100 -9.03 16.73 13.39
CA ALA A 100 -9.00 16.34 11.99
C ALA A 100 -9.71 15.00 11.80
N LYS A 101 -10.41 14.87 10.68
CA LYS A 101 -11.13 13.66 10.32
C LYS A 101 -10.41 12.99 9.17
N VAL A 102 -10.28 11.68 9.25
CA VAL A 102 -9.77 10.88 8.15
C VAL A 102 -10.84 9.86 7.78
N GLU A 103 -11.17 9.82 6.49
CA GLU A 103 -12.07 8.83 5.90
C GLU A 103 -11.41 8.16 4.72
N VAL A 104 -11.98 7.02 4.32
CA VAL A 104 -11.50 6.23 3.20
C VAL A 104 -12.61 6.09 2.19
N PHE A 105 -12.29 6.44 0.95
CA PHE A 105 -13.09 6.17 -0.23
C PHE A 105 -12.41 5.09 -1.05
N LEU A 106 -13.17 4.06 -1.41
CA LEU A 106 -12.74 3.02 -2.36
C LEU A 106 -13.79 2.99 -3.47
N PRO A 107 -13.38 3.10 -4.74
CA PRO A 107 -14.31 3.17 -5.86
C PRO A 107 -15.07 1.86 -6.03
N ASP A 108 -16.30 1.95 -6.51
CA ASP A 108 -16.99 0.82 -7.10
C ASP A 108 -16.47 0.59 -8.53
N ARG A 109 -16.04 -0.63 -8.82
CA ARG A 109 -15.44 -0.96 -10.11
C ARG A 109 -16.39 -0.78 -11.29
N GLU A 110 -17.69 -1.01 -11.10
CA GLU A 110 -18.70 -0.90 -12.14
C GLU A 110 -19.23 0.52 -12.29
N GLU A 111 -19.47 1.22 -11.16
CA GLU A 111 -20.02 2.58 -11.19
C GLU A 111 -18.95 3.65 -11.42
N ASP A 112 -17.81 3.54 -10.73
CA ASP A 112 -16.75 4.57 -10.73
C ASP A 112 -15.63 4.24 -11.72
N GLY A 113 -15.41 2.96 -12.00
CA GLY A 113 -14.28 2.49 -12.79
C GLY A 113 -12.95 2.57 -12.02
N TYR A 114 -11.83 2.55 -12.76
CA TYR A 114 -10.48 2.66 -12.17
C TYR A 114 -10.00 4.12 -12.13
N GLY A 115 -9.29 4.46 -11.06
CA GLY A 115 -8.70 5.79 -10.87
C GLY A 115 -9.62 6.74 -10.11
N VAL A 116 -9.42 8.05 -10.33
CA VAL A 116 -10.22 9.09 -9.69
C VAL A 116 -11.21 9.68 -10.70
N ALA A 117 -12.47 9.26 -10.59
CA ALA A 117 -13.55 9.73 -11.44
C ALA A 117 -13.96 11.19 -11.12
N GLU A 118 -14.51 11.89 -12.12
CA GLU A 118 -14.88 13.30 -11.96
C GLU A 118 -16.01 13.50 -10.93
N HIS A 119 -17.01 12.61 -10.91
CA HIS A 119 -18.11 12.68 -9.94
C HIS A 119 -17.64 12.37 -8.51
N THR A 120 -16.61 11.54 -8.35
CA THR A 120 -15.95 11.33 -7.05
C THR A 120 -15.30 12.62 -6.55
N VAL A 121 -14.69 13.40 -7.44
CA VAL A 121 -14.16 14.73 -7.08
C VAL A 121 -15.29 15.70 -6.73
N ASP A 122 -16.39 15.72 -7.50
CA ASP A 122 -17.57 16.54 -7.17
C ASP A 122 -18.14 16.22 -5.79
N ARG A 123 -18.14 14.93 -5.43
CA ARG A 123 -18.52 14.48 -4.10
C ARG A 123 -17.57 15.04 -3.03
N PHE A 124 -16.26 14.92 -3.21
CA PHE A 124 -15.29 15.44 -2.23
C PHE A 124 -15.39 16.96 -2.04
N ILE A 125 -15.66 17.70 -3.12
CA ILE A 125 -15.91 19.14 -3.05
C ILE A 125 -17.19 19.42 -2.24
N THR A 126 -18.26 18.67 -2.50
CA THR A 126 -19.55 18.80 -1.79
C THR A 126 -19.42 18.46 -0.30
N GLU A 127 -18.66 17.42 0.03
CA GLU A 127 -18.35 16.98 1.39
C GLU A 127 -17.32 17.86 2.10
N ARG A 128 -16.72 18.83 1.38
CA ARG A 128 -15.72 19.78 1.89
C ARG A 128 -14.50 19.06 2.46
N GLN A 129 -13.96 18.13 1.68
CA GLN A 129 -12.64 17.57 1.94
C GLN A 129 -11.59 18.67 1.73
N ASP A 130 -10.57 18.73 2.59
CA ASP A 130 -9.50 19.72 2.49
C ASP A 130 -8.21 19.10 1.91
N LEU A 131 -8.00 17.80 2.12
CA LEU A 131 -6.85 17.05 1.63
C LEU A 131 -7.28 15.71 1.05
N LEU A 132 -6.94 15.46 -0.21
CA LEU A 132 -7.09 14.18 -0.89
C LEU A 132 -5.73 13.49 -0.98
N ILE A 133 -5.65 12.25 -0.49
CA ILE A 133 -4.48 11.38 -0.65
C ILE A 133 -4.90 10.17 -1.47
N THR A 134 -4.41 10.04 -2.71
CA THR A 134 -4.66 8.84 -3.52
C THR A 134 -3.63 7.77 -3.19
N VAL A 135 -4.06 6.51 -3.23
CA VAL A 135 -3.20 5.34 -3.06
C VAL A 135 -3.49 4.37 -4.18
N ASP A 136 -2.44 3.92 -4.85
CA ASP A 136 -2.52 2.95 -5.95
C ASP A 136 -3.34 3.41 -7.16
N CYS A 137 -3.53 4.72 -7.26
CA CYS A 137 -4.24 5.37 -8.35
C CYS A 137 -3.93 6.87 -8.39
N GLY A 138 -4.41 7.52 -9.45
CA GLY A 138 -4.44 8.98 -9.57
C GLY A 138 -3.38 9.57 -10.50
N ILE A 139 -2.24 8.89 -10.75
CA ILE A 139 -1.17 9.49 -11.56
C ILE A 139 -1.61 9.83 -12.99
N ALA A 140 -2.56 9.08 -13.54
CA ALA A 140 -3.13 9.27 -14.87
C ALA A 140 -4.42 10.13 -14.87
N ASN A 141 -4.93 10.55 -13.70
CA ASN A 141 -6.22 11.26 -13.57
C ASN A 141 -6.03 12.78 -13.47
N ALA A 142 -5.23 13.36 -14.36
CA ALA A 142 -4.81 14.75 -14.26
C ALA A 142 -5.97 15.76 -14.31
N ASP A 143 -7.01 15.52 -15.12
CA ASP A 143 -8.17 16.41 -15.20
C ASP A 143 -8.96 16.43 -13.87
N SER A 144 -9.29 15.25 -13.33
CA SER A 144 -9.99 15.10 -12.05
C SER A 144 -9.22 15.74 -10.89
N LEU A 145 -7.91 15.49 -10.80
CA LEU A 145 -7.09 15.99 -9.69
C LEU A 145 -6.80 17.49 -9.81
N ASP A 146 -6.68 18.03 -11.03
CA ASP A 146 -6.61 19.48 -11.23
C ASP A 146 -7.92 20.17 -10.84
N LYS A 147 -9.08 19.53 -11.10
CA LYS A 147 -10.40 20.01 -10.65
C LYS A 147 -10.48 20.05 -9.12
N ALA A 148 -10.03 19.00 -8.43
CA ALA A 148 -9.98 18.97 -6.97
C ALA A 148 -9.11 20.12 -6.42
N ALA A 149 -7.90 20.29 -6.98
CA ALA A 149 -6.99 21.37 -6.59
C ALA A 149 -7.58 22.77 -6.86
N ALA A 150 -8.25 22.97 -7.99
CA ALA A 150 -8.91 24.23 -8.33
C ALA A 150 -10.07 24.56 -7.36
N ALA A 151 -10.70 23.56 -6.76
CA ALA A 151 -11.72 23.71 -5.74
C ALA A 151 -11.13 23.92 -4.31
N GLY A 152 -9.81 23.96 -4.17
CA GLY A 152 -9.13 24.21 -2.91
C GLY A 152 -8.81 22.97 -2.08
N ILE A 153 -8.90 21.77 -2.67
CA ILE A 153 -8.49 20.51 -2.04
C ILE A 153 -6.99 20.29 -2.32
N ASP A 154 -6.16 20.22 -1.29
CA ASP A 154 -4.76 19.83 -1.45
C ASP A 154 -4.71 18.36 -1.94
N VAL A 155 -3.84 18.02 -2.90
CA VAL A 155 -3.78 16.68 -3.49
C VAL A 155 -2.39 16.05 -3.31
N ILE A 156 -2.34 14.85 -2.76
CA ILE A 156 -1.15 13.99 -2.68
C ILE A 156 -1.43 12.69 -3.43
N ILE A 157 -0.48 12.25 -4.25
CA ILE A 157 -0.58 11.00 -5.02
C ILE A 157 0.51 10.04 -4.54
N CYS A 158 0.09 8.88 -4.04
CA CYS A 158 0.95 7.71 -3.79
C CYS A 158 0.62 6.63 -4.82
N ASP A 159 1.42 6.53 -5.87
CA ASP A 159 1.11 5.64 -7.01
C ASP A 159 2.39 5.03 -7.60
N HIS A 160 2.22 3.96 -8.37
CA HIS A 160 3.30 3.20 -9.00
C HIS A 160 3.00 2.80 -10.45
N HIS A 161 1.80 3.08 -10.94
CA HIS A 161 1.34 2.75 -12.28
C HIS A 161 2.13 3.45 -13.42
N GLN A 162 1.76 3.14 -14.66
CA GLN A 162 2.29 3.90 -15.80
C GLN A 162 1.77 5.33 -15.77
N LEU A 163 2.65 6.28 -16.11
CA LEU A 163 2.27 7.69 -16.18
C LEU A 163 1.25 7.93 -17.30
N GLY A 164 0.28 8.81 -17.05
CA GLY A 164 -0.64 9.28 -18.09
C GLY A 164 0.03 10.23 -19.10
N GLU A 165 -0.72 10.64 -20.13
CA GLU A 165 -0.25 11.58 -21.16
C GLU A 165 0.24 12.92 -20.58
N ARG A 166 -0.43 13.37 -19.52
CA ARG A 166 -0.06 14.53 -18.73
C ARG A 166 -0.14 14.20 -17.24
N LEU A 167 0.71 14.82 -16.45
CA LEU A 167 0.63 14.74 -14.99
C LEU A 167 -0.30 15.83 -14.43
N PRO A 168 -0.93 15.60 -13.26
CA PRO A 168 -1.65 16.64 -12.54
C PRO A 168 -0.71 17.80 -12.20
N LYS A 169 -1.17 19.05 -12.36
CA LYS A 169 -0.31 20.25 -12.28
C LYS A 169 0.02 20.64 -10.85
N ASN A 170 -0.96 20.53 -9.96
CA ASN A 170 -0.88 21.02 -8.59
C ASN A 170 -0.81 19.90 -7.54
N ALA A 171 -0.75 18.64 -7.97
CA ALA A 171 -0.62 17.52 -7.04
C ALA A 171 0.82 17.35 -6.55
N ILE A 172 0.95 16.94 -5.30
CA ILE A 172 2.20 16.47 -4.71
C ILE A 172 2.37 15.00 -5.10
N ILE A 173 3.37 14.68 -5.90
CA ILE A 173 3.54 13.35 -6.51
C ILE A 173 4.63 12.56 -5.77
N ILE A 174 4.23 11.46 -5.13
CA ILE A 174 5.12 10.42 -4.61
C ILE A 174 4.97 9.21 -5.53
N HIS A 175 5.87 9.06 -6.49
CA HIS A 175 5.79 7.99 -7.47
C HIS A 175 7.17 7.61 -8.02
N PRO A 176 7.58 6.33 -7.97
CA PRO A 176 8.92 5.92 -8.39
C PRO A 176 9.32 6.27 -9.83
N LEU A 177 8.33 6.31 -10.73
CA LEU A 177 8.52 6.57 -12.16
C LEU A 177 8.32 8.05 -12.55
N ALA A 178 7.99 8.92 -11.59
CA ALA A 178 7.77 10.33 -11.89
C ALA A 178 9.00 10.98 -12.57
N PRO A 179 8.80 11.95 -13.48
CA PRO A 179 9.91 12.61 -14.15
C PRO A 179 10.89 13.22 -13.14
N LYS A 180 12.18 12.93 -13.36
CA LYS A 180 13.30 13.36 -12.49
C LYS A 180 13.28 12.73 -11.08
N GLU A 181 12.51 11.68 -10.84
CA GLU A 181 12.51 10.96 -9.57
C GLU A 181 13.77 10.09 -9.43
N THR A 182 14.46 10.26 -8.30
CA THR A 182 15.71 9.57 -7.97
C THR A 182 15.53 8.42 -7.00
N TYR A 183 14.31 8.21 -6.48
CA TYR A 183 14.04 7.10 -5.58
C TYR A 183 14.55 5.75 -6.15
N PRO A 184 15.39 4.98 -5.43
CA PRO A 184 16.16 3.90 -6.06
C PRO A 184 15.32 2.71 -6.53
N ASN A 185 14.26 2.34 -5.80
CA ASN A 185 13.39 1.23 -6.16
C ASN A 185 12.27 1.71 -7.09
N LYS A 186 12.28 1.23 -8.34
CA LYS A 186 11.28 1.59 -9.37
C LYS A 186 10.08 0.64 -9.42
N TYR A 187 10.02 -0.34 -8.52
CA TYR A 187 9.06 -1.44 -8.54
C TYR A 187 8.28 -1.59 -7.24
N LEU A 188 8.18 -0.54 -6.42
CA LEU A 188 7.24 -0.54 -5.29
C LEU A 188 5.81 -0.68 -5.83
N CYS A 189 4.95 -1.43 -5.15
CA CYS A 189 3.50 -1.39 -5.34
C CYS A 189 2.93 -0.09 -4.72
N GLY A 190 1.66 0.25 -4.98
CA GLY A 190 0.99 1.43 -4.43
C GLY A 190 1.07 1.50 -2.90
N THR A 191 0.82 0.39 -2.20
CA THR A 191 1.00 0.26 -0.75
C THR A 191 2.45 0.44 -0.32
N GLY A 192 3.41 -0.01 -1.12
CA GLY A 192 4.84 0.21 -0.88
C GLY A 192 5.21 1.69 -0.91
N VAL A 193 4.62 2.46 -1.82
CA VAL A 193 4.76 3.92 -1.89
C VAL A 193 4.07 4.59 -0.70
N ALA A 194 2.84 4.19 -0.38
CA ALA A 194 2.10 4.67 0.78
C ALA A 194 2.83 4.38 2.11
N PHE A 195 3.50 3.23 2.22
CA PHE A 195 4.33 2.87 3.36
C PHE A 195 5.51 3.83 3.55
N LYS A 196 6.09 4.35 2.46
CA LYS A 196 7.15 5.35 2.52
C LYS A 196 6.63 6.68 3.04
N LEU A 197 5.45 7.12 2.59
CA LEU A 197 4.77 8.28 3.16
C LEU A 197 4.49 8.08 4.66
N ALA A 198 3.92 6.94 5.05
CA ALA A 198 3.63 6.62 6.44
C ALA A 198 4.89 6.65 7.32
N THR A 199 5.97 6.01 6.86
CA THR A 199 7.26 5.99 7.58
C THR A 199 7.79 7.40 7.81
N ALA A 200 7.71 8.28 6.79
CA ALA A 200 8.17 9.65 6.91
C ALA A 200 7.27 10.50 7.83
N LEU A 201 5.95 10.27 7.81
CA LEU A 201 5.00 10.89 8.75
C LEU A 201 5.25 10.46 10.20
N ILE A 202 5.55 9.18 10.45
CA ILE A 202 5.89 8.67 11.78
C ILE A 202 7.21 9.25 12.27
N ALA A 203 8.25 9.27 11.43
CA ALA A 203 9.53 9.89 11.76
C ALA A 203 9.33 11.37 12.13
N LYS A 204 8.57 12.12 11.33
CA LYS A 204 8.26 13.52 11.60
C LYS A 204 7.38 13.70 12.84
N SER A 205 6.51 12.74 13.14
CA SER A 205 5.70 12.73 14.37
C SER A 205 6.58 12.63 15.61
N ARG A 206 7.61 11.76 15.59
CA ARG A 206 8.60 11.65 16.68
C ARG A 206 9.35 12.97 16.88
N GLU A 207 9.82 13.60 15.79
CA GLU A 207 10.46 14.92 15.85
C GLU A 207 9.55 16.01 16.45
N ARG A 208 8.23 15.90 16.21
CA ARG A 208 7.20 16.79 16.75
C ARG A 208 6.78 16.43 18.19
N GLY A 209 7.42 15.45 18.82
CA GLY A 209 7.17 15.05 20.20
C GLY A 209 5.98 14.11 20.41
N LEU A 210 5.44 13.50 19.34
CA LEU A 210 4.42 12.46 19.48
C LEU A 210 5.07 11.13 19.86
N ASP A 211 4.46 10.44 20.82
CA ASP A 211 4.97 9.18 21.36
C ASP A 211 4.74 8.00 20.41
N PHE A 212 5.67 7.81 19.48
CA PHE A 212 5.78 6.64 18.62
C PHE A 212 7.02 5.83 19.01
N VAL A 213 6.80 4.61 19.51
CA VAL A 213 7.89 3.67 19.79
C VAL A 213 8.74 3.40 18.55
N ASP A 214 10.03 3.18 18.74
CA ASP A 214 10.96 2.85 17.65
C ASP A 214 10.51 1.57 16.93
N GLY A 215 10.51 1.62 15.60
CA GLY A 215 10.06 0.50 14.77
C GLY A 215 8.54 0.33 14.68
N TRP A 216 7.72 1.28 15.16
CA TRP A 216 6.25 1.21 15.02
C TRP A 216 5.82 0.97 13.57
N GLU A 217 6.48 1.61 12.60
CA GLU A 217 6.24 1.45 11.17
C GLU A 217 6.39 0.00 10.69
N LYS A 218 7.23 -0.83 11.34
CA LYS A 218 7.41 -2.24 10.98
C LYS A 218 6.11 -3.03 11.10
N TRP A 219 5.19 -2.64 11.98
CA TRP A 219 3.87 -3.26 12.11
C TRP A 219 2.90 -2.96 10.98
N LEU A 220 3.26 -2.10 10.02
CA LEU A 220 2.51 -1.84 8.79
C LEU A 220 2.98 -2.71 7.63
N THR A 221 4.09 -3.44 7.78
CA THR A 221 4.66 -4.24 6.69
C THR A 221 3.83 -5.46 6.31
N ASP A 222 2.86 -5.86 7.15
CA ASP A 222 1.90 -6.90 6.78
C ASP A 222 1.02 -6.47 5.60
N PHE A 223 0.55 -5.21 5.58
CA PHE A 223 -0.12 -4.63 4.42
C PHE A 223 0.77 -4.59 3.18
N VAL A 224 2.04 -4.18 3.33
CA VAL A 224 3.00 -4.11 2.22
C VAL A 224 3.25 -5.49 1.61
N ALA A 225 3.41 -6.53 2.42
CA ALA A 225 3.63 -7.89 1.91
C ALA A 225 2.40 -8.43 1.17
N ILE A 226 1.20 -8.18 1.71
CA ILE A 226 -0.05 -8.56 1.03
C ILE A 226 -0.10 -7.91 -0.36
N ALA A 227 0.05 -6.59 -0.40
CA ALA A 227 -0.01 -5.81 -1.62
C ALA A 227 1.07 -6.21 -2.65
N THR A 228 2.33 -6.28 -2.23
CA THR A 228 3.47 -6.58 -3.11
C THR A 228 3.28 -7.91 -3.84
N VAL A 229 2.77 -8.93 -3.14
CA VAL A 229 2.51 -10.25 -3.72
C VAL A 229 1.26 -10.24 -4.60
N THR A 230 0.18 -9.57 -4.19
CA THR A 230 -1.08 -9.56 -4.97
C THR A 230 -0.97 -8.76 -6.25
N ASP A 231 -0.11 -7.74 -6.26
CA ASP A 231 0.21 -6.92 -7.41
C ASP A 231 1.40 -7.47 -8.22
N VAL A 232 1.92 -8.64 -7.83
CA VAL A 232 2.94 -9.39 -8.58
C VAL A 232 4.22 -8.59 -8.78
N MET A 233 4.59 -7.77 -7.81
CA MET A 233 5.81 -6.98 -7.87
C MET A 233 7.06 -7.86 -7.73
N PRO A 234 8.17 -7.54 -8.42
CA PRO A 234 9.43 -8.27 -8.28
C PRO A 234 9.93 -8.26 -6.84
N LEU A 235 10.11 -9.45 -6.26
CA LEU A 235 10.68 -9.62 -4.91
C LEU A 235 12.22 -9.56 -4.95
N THR A 236 12.73 -8.39 -5.36
CA THR A 236 14.17 -8.07 -5.44
C THR A 236 14.42 -6.69 -4.84
N GLY A 237 15.69 -6.36 -4.58
CA GLY A 237 16.04 -5.07 -3.98
C GLY A 237 15.26 -4.77 -2.70
N GLU A 238 14.69 -3.57 -2.60
CA GLU A 238 13.92 -3.14 -1.42
C GLU A 238 12.62 -3.95 -1.22
N ASN A 239 11.93 -4.37 -2.29
CA ASN A 239 10.75 -5.22 -2.14
C ASN A 239 11.08 -6.54 -1.43
N ARG A 240 12.30 -7.07 -1.62
CA ARG A 240 12.74 -8.32 -0.99
C ARG A 240 12.81 -8.20 0.54
N VAL A 241 13.34 -7.09 1.06
CA VAL A 241 13.41 -6.85 2.50
C VAL A 241 12.03 -6.50 3.06
N LEU A 242 11.24 -5.67 2.37
CA LEU A 242 9.87 -5.36 2.78
C LEU A 242 9.02 -6.63 2.88
N GLU A 243 9.09 -7.51 1.89
CA GLU A 243 8.38 -8.80 1.90
C GLU A 243 8.86 -9.70 3.05
N LYS A 244 10.17 -9.80 3.28
CA LYS A 244 10.73 -10.63 4.36
C LYS A 244 10.21 -10.19 5.73
N PHE A 245 10.23 -8.89 6.01
CA PHE A 245 9.75 -8.35 7.28
C PHE A 245 8.22 -8.33 7.35
N GLY A 246 7.54 -8.09 6.24
CA GLY A 246 6.08 -8.16 6.15
C GLY A 246 5.54 -9.55 6.42
N LEU A 247 6.18 -10.61 5.92
CA LEU A 247 5.85 -11.99 6.28
C LEU A 247 6.08 -12.28 7.77
N ILE A 248 7.15 -11.75 8.37
CA ILE A 248 7.38 -11.88 9.81
C ILE A 248 6.26 -11.19 10.60
N THR A 249 5.86 -9.99 10.20
CA THR A 249 4.78 -9.21 10.82
C THR A 249 3.43 -9.91 10.64
N LEU A 250 3.11 -10.38 9.44
CA LEU A 250 1.85 -11.04 9.11
C LEU A 250 1.68 -12.34 9.91
N ASN A 251 2.74 -13.14 10.04
CA ASN A 251 2.75 -14.35 10.87
C ASN A 251 2.60 -14.08 12.37
N LYS A 252 2.78 -12.82 12.81
CA LYS A 252 2.60 -12.37 14.19
C LYS A 252 1.49 -11.34 14.32
N THR A 253 0.63 -11.22 13.29
CA THR A 253 -0.30 -10.09 13.21
C THR A 253 -1.28 -10.12 14.38
N ARG A 254 -1.54 -8.93 14.93
CA ARG A 254 -2.52 -8.72 16.00
C ARG A 254 -3.83 -8.16 15.48
N ARG A 255 -3.90 -7.86 14.18
CA ARG A 255 -5.10 -7.30 13.53
C ARG A 255 -6.21 -8.35 13.54
N PRO A 256 -7.34 -8.11 14.23
CA PRO A 256 -8.42 -9.09 14.33
C PRO A 256 -8.89 -9.58 12.96
N GLY A 257 -9.07 -8.67 12.00
CA GLY A 257 -9.52 -9.03 10.65
C GLY A 257 -8.55 -9.92 9.88
N LEU A 258 -7.23 -9.65 9.93
CA LEU A 258 -6.25 -10.52 9.27
C LEU A 258 -6.25 -11.91 9.91
N ARG A 259 -6.31 -12.00 11.24
CA ARG A 259 -6.41 -13.30 11.94
C ARG A 259 -7.64 -14.08 11.49
N GLN A 260 -8.77 -13.39 11.29
CA GLN A 260 -10.00 -14.02 10.82
C GLN A 260 -9.90 -14.48 9.36
N ILE A 261 -9.32 -13.68 8.46
CA ILE A 261 -9.05 -14.09 7.07
C ILE A 261 -8.15 -15.33 7.04
N ILE A 262 -7.09 -15.34 7.85
CA ILE A 262 -6.15 -16.47 7.95
C ILE A 262 -6.89 -17.74 8.41
N ALA A 263 -7.71 -17.64 9.46
CA ALA A 263 -8.51 -18.76 9.96
C ALA A 263 -9.49 -19.29 8.91
N LEU A 264 -10.28 -18.41 8.27
CA LEU A 264 -11.24 -18.78 7.22
C LEU A 264 -10.56 -19.37 5.98
N SER A 265 -9.29 -19.02 5.74
CA SER A 265 -8.50 -19.59 4.64
C SER A 265 -8.02 -21.02 4.89
N GLY A 266 -8.23 -21.57 6.09
CA GLY A 266 -7.68 -22.87 6.48
C GLY A 266 -6.15 -22.85 6.57
N THR A 267 -5.56 -21.69 6.91
CA THR A 267 -4.11 -21.54 7.09
C THR A 267 -3.77 -21.38 8.56
N GLU A 268 -2.67 -21.98 8.99
CA GLU A 268 -2.16 -21.83 10.34
C GLU A 268 -1.34 -20.52 10.48
N LEU A 269 -1.69 -19.68 11.45
CA LEU A 269 -0.92 -18.50 11.80
C LEU A 269 0.51 -18.91 12.21
N GLY A 270 1.53 -18.32 11.60
CA GLY A 270 2.93 -18.71 11.79
C GLY A 270 3.53 -19.47 10.61
N SER A 271 2.69 -19.95 9.67
CA SER A 271 3.10 -20.67 8.45
C SER A 271 2.81 -19.92 7.14
N ILE A 272 2.47 -18.63 7.22
CA ILE A 272 2.08 -17.81 6.07
C ILE A 272 3.32 -17.48 5.24
N ASP A 273 3.23 -17.73 3.94
CA ASP A 273 4.23 -17.42 2.93
C ASP A 273 3.61 -16.67 1.74
N THR A 274 4.42 -16.37 0.72
CA THR A 274 3.94 -15.67 -0.49
C THR A 274 2.87 -16.47 -1.25
N GLN A 275 2.89 -17.81 -1.17
CA GLN A 275 1.84 -18.64 -1.79
C GLN A 275 0.52 -18.48 -1.05
N THR A 276 0.56 -18.50 0.27
CA THR A 276 -0.60 -18.22 1.12
C THR A 276 -1.18 -16.85 0.81
N ILE A 277 -0.34 -15.82 0.68
CA ILE A 277 -0.81 -14.49 0.30
C ILE A 277 -1.47 -14.53 -1.08
N GLY A 278 -0.76 -15.00 -2.11
CA GLY A 278 -1.24 -14.95 -3.49
C GLY A 278 -2.46 -15.82 -3.80
N PHE A 279 -2.62 -16.96 -3.11
CA PHE A 279 -3.68 -17.94 -3.41
C PHE A 279 -4.78 -18.02 -2.34
N ARG A 280 -4.59 -17.44 -1.16
CA ARG A 280 -5.58 -17.54 -0.07
C ARG A 280 -6.04 -16.18 0.46
N ILE A 281 -5.11 -15.29 0.82
CA ILE A 281 -5.44 -13.98 1.40
C ILE A 281 -5.88 -13.01 0.31
N GLY A 282 -5.04 -12.83 -0.71
CA GLY A 282 -5.27 -11.92 -1.84
C GLY A 282 -6.61 -12.11 -2.54
N PRO A 283 -7.00 -13.34 -2.92
CA PRO A 283 -8.30 -13.59 -3.55
C PRO A 283 -9.50 -13.12 -2.72
N ARG A 284 -9.45 -13.23 -1.39
CA ARG A 284 -10.53 -12.77 -0.50
C ARG A 284 -10.65 -11.25 -0.46
N LEU A 285 -9.53 -10.55 -0.44
CA LEU A 285 -9.51 -9.08 -0.52
C LEU A 285 -10.00 -8.61 -1.89
N ASN A 286 -9.49 -9.21 -2.97
CA ASN A 286 -9.86 -8.88 -4.35
C ASN A 286 -11.31 -9.25 -4.69
N ALA A 287 -11.91 -10.23 -4.03
CA ALA A 287 -13.32 -10.59 -4.25
C ALA A 287 -14.24 -9.41 -3.91
N ALA A 288 -13.90 -8.64 -2.87
CA ALA A 288 -14.67 -7.47 -2.46
C ALA A 288 -14.71 -6.39 -3.54
N GLY A 289 -13.56 -6.07 -4.14
CA GLY A 289 -13.48 -5.09 -5.23
C GLY A 289 -14.18 -5.53 -6.52
N ARG A 290 -14.25 -6.84 -6.77
CA ARG A 290 -14.90 -7.39 -7.98
C ARG A 290 -16.43 -7.40 -7.90
N ILE A 291 -17.00 -7.40 -6.71
CA ILE A 291 -18.46 -7.48 -6.46
C ILE A 291 -18.97 -6.17 -5.81
N GLY A 292 -18.29 -5.04 -6.04
CA GLY A 292 -18.76 -3.71 -5.63
C GLY A 292 -18.81 -3.47 -4.11
N LYS A 293 -18.00 -4.20 -3.33
CA LYS A 293 -17.96 -4.11 -1.86
C LYS A 293 -16.55 -3.93 -1.31
N ALA A 294 -15.68 -3.22 -2.03
CA ALA A 294 -14.28 -2.98 -1.62
C ALA A 294 -14.16 -2.45 -0.17
N ILE A 295 -15.13 -1.64 0.27
CA ILE A 295 -15.21 -1.14 1.65
C ILE A 295 -15.28 -2.26 2.71
N THR A 296 -15.83 -3.44 2.41
CA THR A 296 -15.86 -4.60 3.31
C THR A 296 -14.45 -5.16 3.55
N ALA A 297 -13.59 -5.14 2.52
CA ALA A 297 -12.20 -5.56 2.67
C ALA A 297 -11.42 -4.58 3.56
N PHE A 298 -11.56 -3.28 3.30
CA PHE A 298 -11.00 -2.23 4.17
C PHE A 298 -11.47 -2.39 5.63
N LYS A 299 -12.79 -2.52 5.84
CA LYS A 299 -13.37 -2.69 7.18
C LYS A 299 -12.87 -3.94 7.89
N THR A 300 -12.63 -5.03 7.16
CA THR A 300 -11.98 -6.21 7.73
C THR A 300 -10.56 -5.87 8.17
N LEU A 301 -9.74 -5.28 7.30
CA LEU A 301 -8.33 -4.96 7.60
C LEU A 301 -8.16 -3.97 8.75
N THR A 302 -9.14 -3.09 8.97
CA THR A 302 -9.13 -2.08 10.04
C THR A 302 -10.09 -2.38 11.19
N ALA A 303 -10.58 -3.62 11.32
CA ALA A 303 -11.50 -4.01 12.37
C ALA A 303 -10.90 -3.78 13.77
N LYS A 304 -11.66 -3.17 14.67
CA LYS A 304 -11.18 -2.76 16.00
C LYS A 304 -11.24 -3.87 17.03
N ASN A 305 -12.11 -4.85 16.82
CA ASN A 305 -12.35 -5.94 17.74
C ASN A 305 -12.72 -7.22 16.97
N GLN A 306 -12.83 -8.32 17.72
CA GLN A 306 -13.10 -9.65 17.16
C GLN A 306 -14.49 -9.73 16.50
N GLU A 307 -15.51 -9.07 17.04
CA GLU A 307 -16.87 -9.08 16.50
C GLU A 307 -16.93 -8.42 15.11
N GLU A 308 -16.35 -7.23 14.96
CA GLU A 308 -16.24 -6.54 13.66
C GLU A 308 -15.46 -7.40 12.66
N ALA A 309 -14.36 -8.02 13.10
CA ALA A 309 -13.54 -8.87 12.26
C ALA A 309 -14.29 -10.12 11.77
N GLU A 310 -15.01 -10.80 12.65
CA GLU A 310 -15.82 -11.97 12.31
C GLU A 310 -16.91 -11.62 11.31
N ARG A 311 -17.63 -10.51 11.53
CA ARG A 311 -18.66 -10.04 10.61
C ARG A 311 -18.09 -9.77 9.21
N PHE A 312 -17.12 -8.86 9.11
CA PHE A 312 -16.64 -8.41 7.80
C PHE A 312 -15.82 -9.49 7.08
N ALA A 313 -15.03 -10.29 7.78
CA ALA A 313 -14.30 -11.39 7.14
C ALA A 313 -15.23 -12.52 6.66
N SER A 314 -16.35 -12.77 7.35
CA SER A 314 -17.36 -13.73 6.88
C SER A 314 -18.05 -13.22 5.62
N GLU A 315 -18.36 -11.92 5.54
CA GLU A 315 -18.84 -11.30 4.31
C GLU A 315 -17.83 -11.46 3.16
N LEU A 316 -16.53 -11.22 3.41
CA LEU A 316 -15.48 -11.45 2.40
C LEU A 316 -15.39 -12.91 1.94
N GLU A 317 -15.56 -13.86 2.85
CA GLU A 317 -15.55 -15.28 2.51
C GLU A 317 -16.74 -15.65 1.61
N ILE A 318 -17.92 -15.07 1.84
CA ILE A 318 -19.08 -15.24 0.96
C ILE A 318 -18.77 -14.68 -0.43
N LEU A 319 -18.27 -13.45 -0.52
CA LEU A 319 -17.90 -12.82 -1.81
C LEU A 319 -16.83 -13.62 -2.56
N ASN A 320 -15.84 -14.16 -1.84
CA ASN A 320 -14.80 -14.99 -2.44
C ASN A 320 -15.36 -16.31 -3.01
N ARG A 321 -16.37 -16.91 -2.36
CA ARG A 321 -17.05 -18.10 -2.87
C ARG A 321 -17.93 -17.78 -4.08
N GLU A 322 -18.65 -16.67 -4.08
CA GLU A 322 -19.46 -16.23 -5.23
C GLU A 322 -18.59 -15.94 -6.47
N ARG A 323 -17.36 -15.46 -6.25
CA ARG A 323 -16.38 -15.22 -7.31
C ARG A 323 -15.75 -16.51 -7.87
N GLN A 324 -15.76 -17.63 -7.13
CA GLN A 324 -15.13 -18.91 -7.50
C GLN A 324 -15.98 -19.75 -8.43
#